data_AF-A0A8J8DTT2-F1
#
_entry.id   AF-A0A8J8DTT2-F1
#
_cell.length_a   1.000
_cell.length_b   1.000
_cell.length_c   1.000
_cell.angle_alpha   90.00
_cell.angle_beta   90.00
_cell.angle_gamma   90.00
#
_symmetry.space_group_name_H-M   'P 1'
#
loop_
_entity.id
_entity.type
_entity.pdbx_description
1 polymer ?
#
loop_
_entity_poly.entity_id
_entity_poly.type
_entity_poly.pdbx_seq_one_letter_code
_entity_poly.pdbx_strand_id
1 'polypeptide(L)'
;MPVVDVSSEKSMGMWGAILSLVGSFVPYIGSVISLIGFVLMLLALKGISDAVGDERPFKNYLYGVIFAIGSLLVILALVFGTFALVPAGWRLSESAGIGLAITFFILFVILIVGAAYFQKRAWLAMYEITGTKEFKDAATWVWWGALTAVILIGFLLLLIARIFVIIAFNNMPKELGEEPEPAPVEEVIW
;
A
#
# COMPACT_ATOMS: atom_id res chain seq x y z
N MET A 1 -15.58 13.91 -16.51
CA MET A 1 -15.84 14.26 -15.08
C MET A 1 -15.51 15.74 -14.89
N PRO A 2 -16.19 16.50 -14.01
CA PRO A 2 -15.81 17.90 -13.77
C PRO A 2 -14.35 17.96 -13.31
N VAL A 3 -13.65 19.02 -13.69
CA VAL A 3 -12.26 19.25 -13.24
C VAL A 3 -12.28 19.59 -11.75
N VAL A 4 -11.52 18.83 -10.96
CA VAL A 4 -11.42 18.98 -9.50
C VAL A 4 -9.95 19.17 -9.10
N ASP A 5 -9.67 20.18 -8.28
CA ASP A 5 -8.35 20.41 -7.69
C ASP A 5 -8.09 19.42 -6.54
N VAL A 6 -6.99 18.68 -6.64
CA VAL A 6 -6.50 17.69 -5.66
C VAL A 6 -5.06 18.01 -5.21
N SER A 7 -4.62 19.26 -5.33
CA SER A 7 -3.26 19.69 -4.98
C SER A 7 -2.89 19.44 -3.52
N SER A 8 -3.86 19.59 -2.61
CA SER A 8 -3.69 19.30 -1.18
C SER A 8 -3.45 17.80 -0.96
N GLU A 9 -4.28 16.95 -1.57
CA GLU A 9 -4.23 15.49 -1.48
C GLU A 9 -2.94 14.96 -2.08
N LYS A 10 -2.51 15.53 -3.21
CA LYS A 10 -1.21 15.26 -3.83
C LYS A 10 -0.08 15.47 -2.82
N SER A 11 -0.07 16.62 -2.14
CA SER A 11 0.94 16.95 -1.12
C SER A 11 0.88 16.00 0.08
N MET A 12 -0.33 15.72 0.59
CA MET A 12 -0.55 14.76 1.68
C MET A 12 -0.06 13.37 1.31
N GLY A 13 -0.30 12.90 0.09
CA GLY A 13 0.14 11.59 -0.40
C GLY A 13 1.66 11.51 -0.53
N MET A 14 2.29 12.56 -1.07
CA MET A 14 3.75 12.63 -1.18
C MET A 14 4.43 12.61 0.20
N TRP A 15 4.04 13.51 1.11
CA TRP A 15 4.59 13.55 2.46
C TRP A 15 4.24 12.29 3.25
N GLY A 16 3.03 11.76 3.07
CA GLY A 16 2.61 10.50 3.66
C GLY A 16 3.53 9.35 3.26
N ALA A 17 3.86 9.24 1.97
CA ALA A 17 4.78 8.24 1.45
C ALA A 17 6.19 8.41 2.05
N ILE A 18 6.74 9.63 2.03
CA ILE A 18 8.08 9.94 2.56
C ILE A 18 8.16 9.61 4.05
N LEU A 19 7.24 10.12 4.86
CA LEU A 19 7.25 9.92 6.31
C LEU A 19 7.04 8.45 6.67
N SER A 20 6.17 7.73 5.95
CA SER A 20 5.98 6.28 6.17
C SER A 20 7.25 5.48 5.89
N LEU A 21 7.99 5.85 4.83
CA LEU A 21 9.23 5.18 4.46
C LEU A 21 10.38 5.53 5.42
N VAL A 22 10.66 6.83 5.59
CA VAL A 22 11.79 7.31 6.41
C VAL A 22 11.58 6.97 7.88
N GLY A 23 10.36 7.11 8.40
CA GLY A 23 10.03 6.75 9.78
C GLY A 23 10.40 5.30 10.12
N SER A 24 10.37 4.39 9.15
CA SER A 24 10.74 2.99 9.36
C SER A 24 12.22 2.78 9.69
N PHE A 25 13.08 3.76 9.42
CA PHE A 25 14.53 3.70 9.65
C PHE A 25 15.01 4.56 10.82
N VAL A 26 14.12 5.31 11.47
CA VAL A 26 14.48 6.20 12.59
C VAL A 26 14.30 5.47 13.92
N PRO A 27 15.36 5.30 14.74
CA PRO A 27 15.25 4.67 16.06
C PRO A 27 14.36 5.48 17.02
N TYR A 28 13.65 4.79 17.92
CA TYR A 28 12.82 5.33 19.01
C TYR A 28 11.55 6.10 18.60
N ILE A 29 11.67 7.10 17.72
CA ILE A 29 10.57 7.97 17.28
C ILE A 29 9.98 7.59 15.92
N GLY A 30 10.63 6.66 15.21
CA GLY A 30 10.25 6.27 13.85
C GLY A 30 8.83 5.74 13.74
N SER A 31 8.34 5.01 14.73
CA SER A 31 6.97 4.49 14.77
C SER A 31 5.92 5.59 14.72
N VAL A 32 6.13 6.70 15.44
CA VAL A 32 5.23 7.86 15.44
C VAL A 32 5.27 8.56 14.09
N ILE A 33 6.46 8.76 13.53
CA ILE A 33 6.66 9.38 12.21
C ILE A 33 5.97 8.54 11.12
N SER A 34 6.17 7.22 11.15
CA SER A 34 5.54 6.30 10.22
C SER A 34 4.02 6.31 10.33
N LEU A 35 3.47 6.42 11.55
CA LEU A 35 2.03 6.51 11.77
C LEU A 35 1.45 7.80 11.19
N ILE A 36 2.11 8.94 11.40
CA ILE A 36 1.70 10.22 10.79
C ILE A 36 1.71 10.09 9.26
N GLY A 37 2.79 9.57 8.68
CA GLY A 37 2.89 9.36 7.25
C GLY A 37 1.79 8.44 6.72
N PHE A 38 1.49 7.39 7.46
CA PHE A 38 0.42 6.46 7.13
C PHE A 38 -0.98 7.10 7.15
N VAL A 39 -1.28 7.93 8.16
CA VAL A 39 -2.54 8.68 8.23
C VAL A 39 -2.67 9.66 7.06
N LEU A 40 -1.60 10.40 6.73
CA LEU A 40 -1.60 11.31 5.58
C LEU A 40 -1.85 10.57 4.25
N MET A 41 -1.27 9.37 4.08
CA MET A 41 -1.52 8.52 2.92
C MET A 41 -3.01 8.15 2.79
N LEU A 42 -3.64 7.75 3.90
CA LEU A 42 -5.07 7.43 3.92
C LEU A 42 -5.93 8.66 3.59
N LEU A 43 -5.61 9.82 4.16
CA LEU A 43 -6.33 11.07 3.88
C LEU A 43 -6.19 11.50 2.42
N ALA A 44 -5.00 11.38 1.84
CA ALA A 44 -4.76 11.66 0.43
C ALA A 44 -5.59 10.77 -0.49
N LEU A 45 -5.52 9.45 -0.28
CA LEU A 45 -6.29 8.50 -1.09
C LEU A 45 -7.79 8.68 -0.92
N LYS A 46 -8.24 8.98 0.31
CA LYS A 46 -9.66 9.27 0.58
C LYS A 46 -10.11 10.55 -0.13
N GLY A 47 -9.36 11.64 0.01
CA GLY A 47 -9.69 12.92 -0.63
C GLY A 47 -9.75 12.80 -2.15
N ILE A 48 -8.80 12.11 -2.77
CA ILE A 48 -8.81 11.85 -4.22
C ILE A 48 -10.01 10.99 -4.60
N SER A 49 -10.29 9.94 -3.82
CA SER A 49 -11.42 9.04 -4.08
C SER A 49 -12.76 9.79 -4.02
N ASP A 50 -12.94 10.63 -3.00
CA ASP A 50 -14.15 11.42 -2.80
C ASP A 50 -14.28 12.51 -3.88
N ALA A 51 -13.16 13.13 -4.29
CA ALA A 51 -13.12 14.16 -5.34
C ALA A 51 -13.53 13.63 -6.72
N VAL A 52 -13.05 12.44 -7.10
CA VAL A 52 -13.33 11.86 -8.43
C VAL A 52 -14.51 10.89 -8.44
N GLY A 53 -15.09 10.59 -7.27
CA GLY A 53 -16.19 9.62 -7.13
C GLY A 53 -15.79 8.16 -7.35
N ASP A 54 -14.50 7.83 -7.20
CA ASP A 54 -13.98 6.47 -7.32
C ASP A 54 -13.30 6.02 -6.02
N GLU A 55 -14.00 5.20 -5.25
CA GLU A 55 -13.54 4.73 -3.93
C GLU A 55 -12.44 3.66 -3.99
N ARG A 56 -12.08 3.16 -5.19
CA ARG A 56 -11.15 2.02 -5.34
C ARG A 56 -9.76 2.29 -4.75
N PRO A 57 -9.11 3.46 -4.92
CA PRO A 57 -7.79 3.72 -4.32
C PRO A 57 -7.82 3.62 -2.80
N PHE A 58 -8.75 4.33 -2.16
CA PHE A 58 -8.88 4.36 -0.72
C PHE A 58 -9.27 2.99 -0.14
N LYS A 59 -10.33 2.36 -0.66
CA LYS A 59 -10.83 1.08 -0.14
C LYS A 59 -9.80 -0.02 -0.27
N ASN A 60 -9.14 -0.15 -1.42
CA ASN A 60 -8.11 -1.17 -1.61
C ASN A 60 -6.92 -0.94 -0.68
N TYR A 61 -6.46 0.30 -0.52
CA TYR A 61 -5.35 0.60 0.38
C TYR A 61 -5.72 0.31 1.84
N LEU A 62 -6.91 0.75 2.28
CA LEU A 62 -7.43 0.49 3.63
C LEU A 62 -7.58 -1.01 3.91
N TYR A 63 -8.12 -1.78 2.97
CA TYR A 63 -8.21 -3.24 3.13
C TYR A 63 -6.84 -3.89 3.21
N GLY A 64 -5.86 -3.43 2.42
CA GLY A 64 -4.48 -3.89 2.54
C GLY A 64 -3.88 -3.65 3.92
N VAL A 65 -4.23 -2.52 4.54
CA VAL A 65 -3.76 -2.15 5.89
C VAL A 65 -4.43 -3.00 6.96
N ILE A 66 -5.75 -3.13 6.91
CA ILE A 66 -6.50 -3.99 7.83
C ILE A 66 -5.98 -5.43 7.72
N PHE A 67 -5.74 -5.90 6.50
CA PHE A 67 -5.16 -7.22 6.25
C PHE A 67 -3.75 -7.34 6.83
N ALA A 68 -2.88 -6.34 6.65
CA ALA A 68 -1.53 -6.36 7.20
C ALA A 68 -1.51 -6.37 8.74
N ILE A 69 -2.38 -5.58 9.38
CA ILE A 69 -2.53 -5.57 10.85
C ILE A 69 -3.06 -6.93 11.33
N GLY A 70 -4.11 -7.47 10.69
CA GLY A 70 -4.64 -8.79 11.01
C GLY A 70 -3.60 -9.89 10.85
N SER A 71 -2.81 -9.84 9.77
CA SER A 71 -1.70 -10.76 9.51
C SER A 71 -0.65 -10.71 10.63
N LEU A 72 -0.26 -9.51 11.07
CA LEU A 72 0.69 -9.34 12.15
C LEU A 72 0.16 -9.93 13.46
N LEU A 73 -1.12 -9.70 13.79
CA LEU A 73 -1.74 -10.25 15.00
C LEU A 73 -1.80 -11.78 14.97
N VAL A 74 -2.13 -12.38 13.83
CA VAL A 74 -2.13 -13.84 13.66
C VAL A 74 -0.72 -14.40 13.85
N ILE A 75 0.29 -13.80 13.23
CA ILE A 75 1.69 -14.23 13.39
C ILE A 75 2.13 -14.10 14.86
N LEU A 76 1.85 -12.97 15.52
CA LEU A 76 2.19 -12.78 16.93
C LEU A 76 1.48 -13.81 17.82
N ALA A 77 0.19 -14.05 17.63
CA ALA A 77 -0.56 -15.04 18.40
C ALA A 77 0.02 -16.45 18.23
N LEU A 78 0.41 -16.83 17.01
CA LEU A 78 1.05 -18.12 16.74
C LEU A 78 2.43 -18.22 17.40
N VAL A 79 3.26 -17.18 17.27
CA VAL A 79 4.59 -17.14 17.89
C VAL A 79 4.47 -17.22 19.41
N PHE A 80 3.71 -16.32 20.03
CA PHE A 80 3.51 -16.33 21.49
C PHE A 80 2.83 -17.61 21.97
N GLY A 81 1.88 -18.15 21.22
CA GLY A 81 1.24 -19.42 21.53
C GLY A 81 2.24 -20.57 21.58
N THR A 82 3.14 -20.68 20.58
CA THR A 82 4.20 -21.70 20.60
C THR A 82 5.18 -21.51 21.76
N PHE A 83 5.58 -20.28 22.08
CA PHE A 83 6.45 -20.00 23.23
C PHE A 83 5.78 -20.30 24.57
N ALA A 84 4.47 -20.08 24.70
CA ALA A 84 3.72 -20.36 25.93
C ALA A 84 3.61 -21.86 26.26
N LEU A 85 3.76 -22.74 25.27
CA LEU A 85 3.74 -24.19 25.47
C LEU A 85 5.03 -24.72 26.11
N VAL A 86 6.16 -24.02 25.94
CA VAL A 86 7.47 -24.48 26.45
C VAL A 86 7.50 -24.55 27.99
N PRO A 87 7.08 -23.51 28.75
CA PRO A 87 6.96 -23.59 30.21
C PRO A 87 5.88 -24.58 30.69
N ALA A 88 4.89 -24.90 29.86
CA ALA A 88 3.81 -25.84 30.18
C ALA A 88 4.24 -27.32 30.13
N GLY A 89 5.54 -27.59 29.94
CA GLY A 89 6.10 -28.95 29.91
C GLY A 89 5.87 -29.68 28.58
N TRP A 90 5.28 -29.02 27.58
CA TRP A 90 5.14 -29.58 26.24
C TRP A 90 6.49 -29.57 25.54
N ARG A 91 7.00 -30.76 25.22
CA ARG A 91 8.24 -30.92 24.45
C ARG A 91 7.89 -31.10 22.99
N LEU A 92 8.26 -30.12 22.18
CA LEU A 92 8.07 -30.19 20.74
C LEU A 92 9.07 -31.20 20.15
N SER A 93 8.57 -32.30 19.59
CA SER A 93 9.42 -33.24 18.84
C SER A 93 10.03 -32.56 17.61
N GLU A 94 11.19 -33.01 17.15
CA GLU A 94 11.86 -32.44 15.97
C GLU A 94 10.96 -32.41 14.72
N SER A 95 10.22 -33.49 14.46
CA SER A 95 9.28 -33.58 13.33
C SER A 95 8.12 -32.57 13.45
N ALA A 96 7.54 -32.41 14.65
CA ALA A 96 6.53 -31.39 14.91
C ALA A 96 7.08 -29.96 14.76
N GLY A 97 8.33 -29.72 15.17
CA GLY A 97 9.01 -28.44 14.97
C GLY A 97 9.18 -28.09 13.50
N ILE A 98 9.65 -29.06 12.70
CA ILE A 98 9.77 -28.89 11.23
C ILE A 98 8.39 -28.65 10.60
N GLY A 99 7.37 -29.42 11.00
CA GLY A 99 6.00 -29.24 10.50
C GLY A 99 5.42 -27.86 10.80
N LEU A 100 5.63 -27.34 12.02
CA LEU A 100 5.24 -25.98 12.40
C LEU A 100 6.00 -24.91 11.61
N ALA A 101 7.31 -25.08 11.43
CA ALA A 101 8.12 -24.13 10.66
C ALA A 101 7.63 -24.03 9.20
N ILE A 102 7.35 -25.17 8.55
CA ILE A 102 6.78 -25.20 7.20
C ILE A 102 5.41 -24.52 7.17
N THR A 103 4.55 -24.81 8.15
CA THR A 103 3.20 -24.20 8.25
C THR A 103 3.29 -22.69 8.40
N PHE A 104 4.15 -22.19 9.28
CA PHE A 104 4.37 -20.76 9.50
C PHE A 104 4.94 -20.09 8.26
N PHE A 105 5.86 -20.76 7.56
CA PHE A 105 6.42 -20.23 6.33
C PHE A 105 5.38 -20.12 5.21
N ILE A 106 4.55 -21.16 5.00
CA ILE A 106 3.47 -21.13 4.01
C ILE A 106 2.47 -20.01 4.36
N LEU A 107 2.06 -19.92 5.63
CA LEU A 107 1.15 -18.88 6.10
C LEU A 107 1.75 -17.49 5.90
N PHE A 108 3.02 -17.28 6.24
CA PHE A 108 3.72 -16.03 6.04
C PHE A 108 3.70 -15.58 4.58
N VAL A 109 3.98 -16.50 3.64
CA VAL A 109 3.91 -16.22 2.19
C VAL A 109 2.50 -15.82 1.77
N ILE A 110 1.47 -16.57 2.20
CA ILE A 110 0.07 -16.27 1.88
C ILE A 110 -0.32 -14.87 2.38
N LEU A 111 0.07 -14.53 3.61
CA LEU A 111 -0.26 -13.25 4.21
C LEU A 111 0.45 -12.08 3.50
N ILE A 112 1.72 -12.22 3.14
CA ILE A 112 2.45 -11.20 2.38
C ILE A 112 1.81 -10.98 1.00
N VAL A 113 1.52 -12.06 0.27
CA VAL A 113 0.92 -11.97 -1.05
C VAL A 113 -0.50 -11.38 -0.98
N GLY A 114 -1.27 -11.74 0.04
CA GLY A 114 -2.60 -11.18 0.31
C GLY A 114 -2.57 -9.67 0.54
N ALA A 115 -1.67 -9.18 1.40
CA ALA A 115 -1.52 -7.74 1.64
C ALA A 115 -1.08 -6.99 0.37
N ALA A 116 -0.14 -7.57 -0.39
CA ALA A 116 0.37 -6.99 -1.62
C ALA A 116 -0.68 -6.92 -2.73
N TYR A 117 -1.62 -7.87 -2.79
CA TYR A 117 -2.74 -7.83 -3.72
C TYR A 117 -3.56 -6.54 -3.56
N PHE A 118 -3.92 -6.19 -2.33
CA PHE A 118 -4.70 -4.98 -2.05
C PHE A 118 -3.92 -3.71 -2.37
N GLN A 119 -2.64 -3.65 -2.00
CA GLN A 119 -1.78 -2.51 -2.37
C GLN A 119 -1.63 -2.35 -3.88
N LYS A 120 -1.41 -3.45 -4.61
CA LYS A 120 -1.37 -3.45 -6.08
C LYS A 120 -2.66 -2.87 -6.66
N ARG A 121 -3.82 -3.27 -6.15
CA ARG A 121 -5.13 -2.76 -6.61
C ARG A 121 -5.30 -1.27 -6.32
N ALA A 122 -4.84 -0.79 -5.17
CA ALA A 122 -4.88 0.62 -4.83
C ALA A 122 -4.05 1.47 -5.81
N TRP A 123 -2.82 1.03 -6.12
CA TRP A 123 -1.95 1.77 -7.03
C TRP A 123 -2.38 1.68 -8.49
N LEU A 124 -2.94 0.56 -8.94
CA LEU A 124 -3.55 0.48 -10.27
C LEU A 124 -4.76 1.42 -10.40
N ALA A 125 -5.61 1.51 -9.38
CA ALA A 125 -6.72 2.46 -9.38
C ALA A 125 -6.21 3.92 -9.45
N MET A 126 -5.15 4.25 -8.70
CA MET A 126 -4.50 5.57 -8.80
C MET A 126 -3.95 5.84 -10.20
N TYR A 127 -3.34 4.85 -10.86
CA TYR A 127 -2.88 4.97 -12.24
C TYR A 127 -4.06 5.24 -13.21
N GLU A 128 -5.16 4.51 -13.06
CA GLU A 128 -6.36 4.68 -13.90
C GLU A 128 -6.99 6.08 -13.73
N ILE A 129 -6.99 6.63 -12.51
CA ILE A 129 -7.57 7.94 -12.21
C ILE A 129 -6.65 9.09 -12.62
N THR A 130 -5.36 8.98 -12.35
CA THR A 130 -4.41 10.10 -12.51
C THR A 130 -3.61 10.06 -13.80
N GLY A 131 -3.67 8.95 -14.55
CA GLY A 131 -2.82 8.71 -15.73
C GLY A 131 -1.32 8.61 -15.45
N THR A 132 -0.91 8.65 -14.17
CA THR A 132 0.51 8.75 -13.78
C THR A 132 1.15 7.37 -13.69
N LYS A 133 2.02 7.05 -14.67
CA LYS A 133 2.61 5.72 -14.87
C LYS A 133 3.35 5.17 -13.65
N GLU A 134 3.92 6.03 -12.81
CA GLU A 134 4.70 5.61 -11.64
C GLU A 134 3.84 4.89 -10.60
N PHE A 135 2.52 5.14 -10.55
CA PHE A 135 1.60 4.32 -9.74
C PHE A 135 1.50 2.89 -10.28
N LYS A 136 1.49 2.69 -11.60
CA LYS A 136 1.50 1.36 -12.22
C LYS A 136 2.82 0.64 -11.97
N ASP A 137 3.94 1.36 -12.02
CA ASP A 137 5.25 0.81 -11.69
C ASP A 137 5.29 0.39 -10.22
N ALA A 138 4.83 1.23 -9.30
CA ALA A 138 4.68 0.88 -7.89
C ALA A 138 3.84 -0.39 -7.70
N ALA A 139 2.70 -0.52 -8.38
CA ALA A 139 1.86 -1.73 -8.33
C ALA A 139 2.61 -2.99 -8.78
N THR A 140 3.43 -2.86 -9.82
CA THR A 140 4.23 -3.95 -10.38
C THR A 140 5.33 -4.39 -9.42
N TRP A 141 6.06 -3.45 -8.85
CA TRP A 141 7.10 -3.72 -7.86
C TRP A 141 6.55 -4.27 -6.55
N VAL A 142 5.38 -3.80 -6.09
CA VAL A 142 4.67 -4.40 -4.94
C VAL A 142 4.39 -5.88 -5.19
N TRP A 143 3.84 -6.21 -6.37
CA TRP A 143 3.44 -7.58 -6.69
C TRP A 143 4.63 -8.53 -6.78
N TRP A 144 5.66 -8.16 -7.55
CA TRP A 144 6.87 -8.97 -7.69
C TRP A 144 7.69 -9.02 -6.40
N GLY A 145 7.71 -7.93 -5.63
CA GLY A 145 8.37 -7.90 -4.34
C GLY A 145 7.74 -8.84 -3.33
N ALA A 146 6.40 -8.92 -3.29
CA ALA A 146 5.72 -9.88 -2.44
C ALA A 146 5.99 -11.34 -2.86
N LEU A 147 5.92 -11.63 -4.16
CA LEU A 147 6.14 -12.99 -4.68
C LEU A 147 7.58 -13.49 -4.45
N THR A 148 8.56 -12.58 -4.52
CA THR A 148 9.99 -12.89 -4.34
C THR A 148 10.50 -12.62 -2.92
N ALA A 149 9.64 -12.21 -1.98
CA ALA A 149 10.03 -11.96 -0.59
C ALA A 149 10.62 -13.21 0.09
N VAL A 150 10.22 -14.39 -0.36
CA VAL A 150 10.73 -15.70 0.07
C VAL A 150 12.26 -15.79 0.00
N ILE A 151 12.87 -15.23 -1.04
CA ILE A 151 14.33 -15.27 -1.25
C ILE A 151 15.02 -13.97 -0.79
N LEU A 152 14.37 -13.21 0.10
CA LEU A 152 14.75 -11.90 0.62
C LEU A 152 14.85 -10.76 -0.41
N ILE A 153 15.16 -11.05 -1.68
CA ILE A 153 15.25 -10.04 -2.74
C ILE A 153 13.96 -9.26 -2.91
N GLY A 154 12.82 -9.89 -2.62
CA GLY A 154 11.53 -9.23 -2.68
C GLY A 154 11.39 -8.05 -1.74
N PHE A 155 12.06 -8.04 -0.58
CA PHE A 155 12.05 -6.86 0.31
C PHE A 155 12.70 -5.63 -0.34
N LEU A 156 13.75 -5.84 -1.15
CA LEU A 156 14.36 -4.74 -1.92
C LEU A 156 13.38 -4.22 -2.98
N LEU A 157 12.66 -5.11 -3.67
CA LEU A 157 11.65 -4.71 -4.64
C LEU A 157 10.48 -3.95 -3.99
N LEU A 158 10.05 -4.37 -2.79
CA LEU A 158 9.03 -3.66 -2.00
C LEU A 158 9.52 -2.26 -1.60
N LEU A 159 10.80 -2.10 -1.28
CA LEU A 159 11.40 -0.79 -1.02
C LEU A 159 11.40 0.09 -2.27
N ILE A 160 11.79 -0.46 -3.43
CA ILE A 160 11.73 0.22 -4.73
C ILE A 160 10.28 0.68 -5.00
N ALA A 161 9.28 -0.16 -4.73
CA ALA A 161 7.88 0.20 -4.90
C ALA A 161 7.48 1.44 -4.06
N ARG A 162 7.98 1.57 -2.83
CA ARG A 162 7.73 2.74 -1.98
C ARG A 162 8.29 4.02 -2.59
N ILE A 163 9.47 3.94 -3.23
CA ILE A 163 10.07 5.07 -3.94
C ILE A 163 9.19 5.48 -5.13
N PHE A 164 8.68 4.52 -5.91
CA PHE A 164 7.77 4.82 -7.01
C PHE A 164 6.48 5.50 -6.55
N VAL A 165 5.92 5.14 -5.39
CA VAL A 165 4.75 5.85 -4.82
C VAL A 165 5.07 7.32 -4.53
N ILE A 166 6.25 7.63 -3.99
CA ILE A 166 6.67 9.03 -3.74
C ILE A 166 6.75 9.80 -5.06
N ILE A 167 7.41 9.21 -6.07
CA ILE A 167 7.56 9.83 -7.39
C ILE A 167 6.19 10.00 -8.06
N ALA A 168 5.29 9.04 -7.91
CA ALA A 168 3.93 9.10 -8.46
C ALA A 168 3.12 10.25 -7.88
N PHE A 169 3.09 10.41 -6.55
CA PHE A 169 2.42 11.56 -5.93
C PHE A 169 3.10 12.89 -6.27
N ASN A 170 4.41 12.92 -6.49
CA ASN A 170 5.06 14.15 -6.95
C ASN A 170 4.67 14.51 -8.40
N ASN A 171 4.54 13.50 -9.27
CA ASN A 171 4.32 13.69 -10.71
C ASN A 171 2.85 13.80 -11.11
N MET A 172 1.91 13.36 -10.26
CA MET A 172 0.49 13.38 -10.62
C MET A 172 -0.04 14.80 -10.88
N PRO A 173 -1.05 14.97 -11.75
CA PRO A 173 -1.70 16.26 -11.98
C PRO A 173 -2.24 16.87 -10.69
N LYS A 174 -2.29 18.21 -10.63
CA LYS A 174 -2.94 18.93 -9.52
C LYS A 174 -4.45 18.98 -9.67
N GLU A 175 -4.94 18.88 -10.90
CA GLU A 175 -6.36 18.87 -11.23
C GLU A 175 -6.68 17.57 -11.96
N LEU A 176 -7.81 16.95 -11.61
CA LEU A 176 -8.29 15.70 -12.19
C LEU A 176 -9.67 15.91 -12.80
N GLY A 177 -9.88 15.39 -14.01
CA GLY A 177 -11.13 15.54 -14.75
C GLY A 177 -10.86 15.70 -16.25
N GLU A 178 -11.92 15.78 -17.04
CA GLU A 178 -11.82 16.11 -18.47
C GLU A 178 -12.31 17.54 -18.64
N GLU A 179 -11.50 18.37 -19.30
CA GLU A 179 -11.90 19.73 -19.65
C GLU A 179 -13.14 19.64 -20.57
N PRO A 180 -14.23 20.38 -20.28
CA PRO A 180 -15.42 20.31 -21.12
C PRO A 180 -15.03 20.66 -22.56
N GLU A 181 -15.37 19.76 -23.48
CA GLU A 181 -15.13 19.93 -24.91
C GLU A 181 -15.64 21.32 -25.33
N PRO A 182 -14.82 22.17 -25.98
CA PRO A 182 -15.26 23.50 -26.35
C PRO A 182 -16.53 23.35 -27.17
N ALA A 183 -17.60 24.00 -26.71
CA ALA A 183 -18.91 23.94 -27.36
C ALA A 183 -18.70 24.14 -28.87
N PRO A 184 -19.31 23.31 -29.73
CA PRO A 184 -19.14 23.46 -31.17
C PRO A 184 -19.39 24.92 -31.50
N VAL A 185 -18.39 25.57 -32.10
CA VAL A 185 -18.52 26.94 -32.57
C VAL A 185 -19.69 26.88 -33.53
N GLU A 186 -20.85 27.34 -33.06
CA GLU A 186 -22.04 27.47 -33.88
C GLU A 186 -21.61 28.46 -34.95
N GLU A 187 -21.20 27.92 -36.10
CA GLU A 187 -20.73 28.70 -37.23
C GLU A 187 -21.91 29.61 -37.55
N VAL A 188 -21.77 30.88 -37.19
CA VAL A 188 -22.85 31.84 -37.31
C VAL A 188 -22.97 32.12 -38.81
N ILE A 189 -23.82 31.32 -39.47
CA ILE A 189 -24.13 31.47 -40.88
C ILE A 189 -25.10 32.65 -40.99
N TRP A 190 -24.58 33.87 -41.13
CA TRP A 190 -25.29 34.96 -41.78
C TRP A 190 -24.34 35.81 -42.61
#